data_AF-A0A1T4VVW1-F1
#
_entry.id   AF-A0A1T4VVW1-F1
#
_cell.length_a   1.000
_cell.length_b   1.000
_cell.length_c   1.000
_cell.angle_alpha   90.00
_cell.angle_beta   90.00
_cell.angle_gamma   90.00
#
_symmetry.space_group_name_H-M   'P 1'
#
loop_
_entity.id
_entity.type
_entity.pdbx_description
1 polymer ?
#
loop_
_entity_poly.entity_id
_entity_poly.type
_entity_poly.pdbx_seq_one_letter_code
_entity_poly.pdbx_strand_id
1 'polypeptide(L)'
;MGEGIVKFLQDTCNEVRNKHDFEIMMREQELGIHILIKALIFNKIKDERIIQTVQKYYDLKRSEVEIKIQYVKNVDIKVDELVQFMNENLDFTIEEAWKWVWVNKIDEKINDNKSFSQLSSKALWEQLNKWP
;
A
#
# COMPACT_ATOMS: atom_id res chain seq x y z
N MET A 1 40.16 23.57 -17.61
CA MET A 1 39.72 23.03 -16.31
C MET A 1 38.20 23.07 -16.10
N GLY A 2 37.38 23.56 -17.05
CA GLY A 2 35.92 23.68 -16.90
C GLY A 2 35.08 22.52 -17.47
N GLU A 3 35.51 21.91 -18.57
CA GLU A 3 34.68 20.89 -19.28
C GLU A 3 34.50 19.59 -18.50
N GLY A 4 35.52 19.14 -17.75
CA GLY A 4 35.44 17.93 -16.93
C GLY A 4 34.48 18.08 -15.74
N ILE A 5 34.39 19.27 -15.15
CA ILE A 5 33.47 19.57 -14.05
C ILE A 5 32.04 19.66 -14.58
N VAL A 6 31.83 20.32 -15.73
CA VAL A 6 30.50 20.40 -16.37
C VAL A 6 29.99 19.02 -16.75
N LYS A 7 30.82 18.17 -17.35
CA LYS A 7 30.45 16.80 -17.71
C LYS A 7 30.12 15.96 -16.47
N PHE A 8 30.96 16.03 -15.42
CA PHE A 8 30.70 15.33 -14.16
C PHE A 8 29.35 15.73 -13.54
N LEU A 9 29.03 17.02 -13.52
CA LEU A 9 27.75 17.51 -13.00
C LEU A 9 26.56 17.01 -13.84
N GLN A 10 26.68 17.06 -15.17
CA GLN A 10 25.65 16.54 -16.08
C GLN A 10 25.41 15.05 -15.91
N ASP A 11 26.48 14.26 -15.83
CA ASP A 11 26.40 12.80 -15.65
C ASP A 11 25.75 12.48 -14.29
N THR A 12 26.15 13.18 -13.22
CA THR A 12 25.56 13.02 -11.88
C THR A 12 24.07 13.38 -11.86
N CYS A 13 23.67 14.50 -12.47
CA CYS A 13 22.27 14.89 -12.54
C CYS A 13 21.42 13.88 -13.33
N ASN A 14 21.96 13.34 -14.43
CA ASN A 14 21.29 12.31 -15.21
C ASN A 14 21.13 11.01 -14.42
N GLU A 15 22.16 10.59 -13.68
CA GLU A 15 22.09 9.41 -12.81
C GLU A 15 21.01 9.56 -11.74
N VAL A 16 21.00 10.69 -11.02
CA VAL A 16 20.00 10.96 -9.98
C VAL A 16 18.59 10.97 -10.56
N ARG A 17 18.39 11.63 -11.71
CA ARG A 17 17.09 11.65 -12.39
C ARG A 17 16.65 10.25 -12.78
N ASN A 18 17.51 9.47 -13.44
CA ASN A 18 17.16 8.11 -13.87
C ASN A 18 16.81 7.20 -12.69
N LYS A 19 17.53 7.34 -11.58
CA LYS A 19 17.22 6.62 -10.33
C LYS A 19 15.85 7.04 -9.78
N HIS A 20 15.56 8.33 -9.75
CA HIS A 20 14.27 8.85 -9.30
C HIS A 20 13.12 8.36 -10.17
N ASP A 21 13.26 8.43 -11.50
CA ASP A 21 12.25 7.97 -12.45
C ASP A 21 11.98 6.46 -12.28
N PHE A 22 13.04 5.67 -12.06
CA PHE A 22 12.92 4.25 -11.75
C PHE A 22 12.20 4.01 -10.42
N GLU A 23 12.53 4.75 -9.36
CA GLU A 23 11.86 4.64 -8.06
C GLU A 23 10.38 5.00 -8.14
N ILE A 24 10.01 6.04 -8.90
CA ILE A 24 8.61 6.40 -9.16
C ILE A 24 7.91 5.26 -9.89
N MET A 25 8.47 4.78 -11.01
CA MET A 25 7.90 3.70 -11.80
C MET A 25 7.63 2.46 -10.94
N MET A 26 8.60 2.06 -10.10
CA MET A 26 8.44 0.91 -9.21
C MET A 26 7.33 1.14 -8.17
N ARG A 27 7.21 2.36 -7.61
CA ARG A 27 6.13 2.68 -6.67
C ARG A 27 4.76 2.68 -7.33
N GLU A 28 4.63 3.26 -8.52
CA GLU A 28 3.38 3.27 -9.27
C GLU A 28 2.94 1.85 -9.65
N GLN A 29 3.89 1.01 -10.06
CA GLN A 29 3.63 -0.39 -10.34
C GLN A 29 3.12 -1.12 -9.09
N GLU A 30 3.77 -0.93 -7.94
CA GLU A 30 3.36 -1.52 -6.66
C GLU A 30 1.95 -1.09 -6.26
N LEU A 31 1.66 0.22 -6.31
CA LEU A 31 0.32 0.75 -6.05
C LEU A 31 -0.73 0.17 -7.00
N GLY A 32 -0.40 0.06 -8.29
CA GLY A 32 -1.28 -0.52 -9.30
C GLY A 32 -1.63 -1.98 -8.99
N ILE A 33 -0.66 -2.77 -8.53
CA ILE A 33 -0.90 -4.17 -8.14
C ILE A 33 -1.87 -4.26 -6.96
N HIS A 34 -1.67 -3.44 -5.91
CA HIS A 34 -2.56 -3.41 -4.75
C HIS A 34 -3.99 -3.01 -5.13
N ILE A 35 -4.14 -1.95 -5.94
CA ILE A 35 -5.44 -1.50 -6.44
C ILE A 35 -6.15 -2.61 -7.23
N LEU A 36 -5.44 -3.28 -8.13
CA LEU A 36 -6.00 -4.38 -8.92
C LEU A 36 -6.44 -5.54 -8.03
N ILE A 37 -5.57 -6.02 -7.14
CA ILE A 37 -5.88 -7.13 -6.23
C ILE A 37 -7.10 -6.79 -5.38
N LYS A 38 -7.14 -5.60 -4.79
CA LYS A 38 -8.23 -5.11 -3.95
C LYS A 38 -9.55 -5.05 -4.73
N ALA A 39 -9.54 -4.50 -5.94
CA ALA A 39 -10.72 -4.45 -6.80
C ALA A 39 -11.24 -5.84 -7.17
N LEU A 40 -10.34 -6.79 -7.44
CA LEU A 40 -10.72 -8.17 -7.75
C LEU A 40 -11.31 -8.90 -6.52
N ILE A 41 -10.73 -8.69 -5.34
CA ILE A 41 -11.25 -9.24 -4.07
C ILE A 41 -12.65 -8.69 -3.79
N PHE A 42 -12.86 -7.37 -3.95
CA PHE A 42 -14.16 -6.74 -3.75
C PHE A 42 -15.24 -7.33 -4.68
N ASN A 43 -14.86 -7.67 -5.91
CA ASN A 43 -15.72 -8.36 -6.87
C ASN A 43 -15.82 -9.88 -6.65
N LYS A 44 -15.35 -10.39 -5.50
CA LYS A 44 -15.42 -11.81 -5.10
C LYS A 44 -14.74 -12.76 -6.10
N ILE A 45 -13.72 -12.28 -6.80
CA ILE A 45 -12.91 -13.11 -7.68
C ILE A 45 -12.04 -14.04 -6.84
N LYS A 46 -11.99 -15.33 -7.20
CA LYS A 46 -11.19 -16.34 -6.49
C LYS A 46 -9.70 -16.03 -6.58
N ASP A 47 -8.96 -16.26 -5.49
CA ASP A 47 -7.52 -16.01 -5.39
C ASP A 47 -6.71 -16.59 -6.56
N GLU A 48 -7.00 -17.82 -7.00
CA GLU A 48 -6.33 -18.44 -8.15
C GLU A 48 -6.46 -17.59 -9.43
N ARG A 49 -7.63 -16.98 -9.64
CA ARG A 49 -7.86 -16.11 -10.81
C ARG A 49 -7.18 -14.76 -10.64
N ILE A 50 -7.10 -14.25 -9.41
CA ILE A 50 -6.33 -13.05 -9.09
C ILE A 50 -4.85 -13.29 -9.39
N ILE A 51 -4.29 -14.41 -8.92
CA ILE A 51 -2.91 -14.83 -9.16
C ILE A 51 -2.62 -14.82 -10.66
N GLN A 52 -3.39 -15.58 -11.45
CA GLN A 52 -3.20 -15.64 -12.91
C GLN A 52 -3.27 -14.26 -13.57
N THR A 53 -4.16 -13.39 -13.11
CA THR A 53 -4.35 -12.05 -13.67
C THR A 53 -3.15 -11.15 -13.36
N VAL A 54 -2.71 -11.11 -12.11
CA VAL A 54 -1.57 -10.27 -11.70
C VAL A 54 -0.28 -10.77 -12.34
N GLN A 55 -0.04 -12.09 -12.38
CA GLN A 55 1.13 -12.64 -13.07
C GLN A 55 1.17 -12.27 -14.56
N LYS A 56 0.00 -12.29 -15.23
CA LYS A 56 -0.10 -11.92 -16.65
C LYS A 56 0.27 -10.45 -16.92
N TYR A 57 -0.11 -9.53 -16.04
CA TYR A 57 0.06 -8.09 -16.28
C TYR A 57 1.30 -7.48 -15.64
N TYR A 58 1.84 -8.09 -14.58
CA TYR A 58 2.95 -7.52 -13.79
C TYR A 58 4.18 -8.44 -13.70
N ASP A 59 4.18 -9.58 -14.39
CA ASP A 59 5.30 -10.54 -14.46
C ASP A 59 5.85 -10.97 -13.09
N LEU A 60 4.94 -11.14 -12.13
CA LEU A 60 5.27 -11.58 -10.78
C LEU A 60 5.27 -13.12 -10.64
N LYS A 61 6.07 -13.63 -9.72
CA LYS A 61 5.98 -15.02 -9.28
C LYS A 61 4.72 -15.24 -8.45
N ARG A 62 4.17 -16.45 -8.50
CA ARG A 62 2.99 -16.83 -7.72
C ARG A 62 3.14 -16.50 -6.23
N SER A 63 4.28 -16.84 -5.63
CA SER A 63 4.56 -16.56 -4.22
C SER A 63 4.52 -15.06 -3.88
N GLU A 64 4.98 -14.21 -4.79
CA GLU A 64 4.94 -12.75 -4.61
C GLU A 64 3.51 -12.24 -4.66
N VAL A 65 2.71 -12.74 -5.61
CA VAL A 65 1.28 -12.38 -5.69
C VAL A 65 0.51 -12.88 -4.48
N GLU A 66 0.79 -14.08 -3.99
CA GLU A 66 0.16 -14.64 -2.79
C GLU A 66 0.45 -13.77 -1.56
N ILE A 67 1.69 -13.31 -1.37
CA ILE A 67 2.05 -12.36 -0.30
C ILE A 67 1.23 -11.08 -0.42
N LYS A 68 1.15 -10.50 -1.63
CA LYS A 68 0.37 -9.27 -1.87
C LYS A 68 -1.13 -9.48 -1.63
N ILE A 69 -1.70 -10.61 -2.04
CA ILE A 69 -3.11 -10.97 -1.73
C ILE A 69 -3.33 -11.02 -0.23
N GLN A 70 -2.44 -11.68 0.52
CA GLN A 70 -2.55 -11.75 1.98
C GLN A 70 -2.44 -10.36 2.62
N TYR A 71 -1.51 -9.53 2.15
CA TYR A 71 -1.38 -8.16 2.64
C TYR A 71 -2.65 -7.35 2.38
N VAL A 72 -3.18 -7.35 1.14
CA VAL A 72 -4.41 -6.60 0.80
C VAL A 72 -5.60 -7.05 1.66
N LYS A 73 -5.76 -8.36 1.87
CA LYS A 73 -6.85 -8.92 2.69
C LYS A 73 -6.75 -8.55 4.16
N ASN A 74 -5.54 -8.61 4.70
CA ASN A 74 -5.32 -8.50 6.14
C ASN A 74 -5.02 -7.07 6.58
N VAL A 75 -4.58 -6.20 5.66
CA VAL A 75 -4.11 -4.84 5.92
C VAL A 75 -4.93 -3.81 5.14
N ASP A 76 -4.77 -3.73 3.81
CA ASP A 76 -5.37 -2.63 3.02
C ASP A 76 -6.89 -2.52 3.22
N ILE A 77 -7.60 -3.63 3.05
CA ILE A 77 -9.06 -3.67 3.22
C ILE A 77 -9.45 -3.28 4.65
N LYS A 78 -8.66 -3.69 5.65
CA LYS A 78 -8.91 -3.35 7.07
C LYS A 78 -8.71 -1.86 7.33
N VAL A 79 -7.72 -1.25 6.69
CA VAL A 79 -7.48 0.19 6.76
C VAL A 79 -8.65 0.94 6.11
N ASP A 80 -9.15 0.50 4.96
CA ASP A 80 -10.31 1.16 4.33
C ASP A 80 -11.57 1.04 5.19
N GLU A 81 -11.84 -0.15 5.74
CA GLU A 81 -12.96 -0.40 6.64
C GLU A 81 -12.86 0.47 7.91
N LEU A 82 -11.64 0.74 8.38
CA LEU A 82 -11.41 1.65 9.51
C LEU A 82 -11.67 3.11 9.12
N VAL A 83 -11.15 3.55 7.98
CA VAL A 83 -11.38 4.92 7.46
C VAL A 83 -12.86 5.18 7.26
N GLN A 84 -13.58 4.23 6.65
CA GLN A 84 -15.02 4.33 6.47
C GLN A 84 -15.74 4.40 7.82
N PHE A 85 -15.37 3.55 8.79
CA PHE A 85 -15.94 3.58 10.12
C PHE A 85 -15.72 4.94 10.81
N MET A 86 -14.51 5.50 10.74
CA MET A 86 -14.20 6.81 11.32
C MET A 86 -15.06 7.92 10.71
N ASN A 87 -15.26 7.89 9.39
CA ASN A 87 -16.09 8.86 8.69
C ASN A 87 -17.58 8.73 9.01
N GLU A 88 -18.07 7.51 9.16
CA GLU A 88 -19.50 7.26 9.42
C GLU A 88 -19.88 7.40 10.90
N ASN A 89 -18.93 7.26 11.83
CA ASN A 89 -19.24 7.09 13.26
C ASN A 89 -18.47 8.01 14.21
N LEU A 90 -17.40 8.68 13.77
CA LEU A 90 -16.49 9.44 14.65
C LEU A 90 -16.28 10.90 14.21
N ASP A 91 -17.13 11.41 13.33
CA ASP A 91 -17.11 12.79 12.81
C ASP A 91 -15.80 13.19 12.08
N PHE A 92 -15.03 12.21 11.60
CA PHE A 92 -13.90 12.48 10.70
C PHE A 92 -14.40 12.71 9.29
N THR A 93 -13.77 13.62 8.54
CA THR A 93 -13.81 13.54 7.08
C THR A 93 -12.93 12.38 6.60
N ILE A 94 -13.18 11.89 5.38
CA ILE A 94 -12.33 10.85 4.75
C ILE A 94 -10.86 11.29 4.70
N GLU A 95 -10.58 12.57 4.42
CA GLU A 95 -9.21 13.09 4.38
C GLU A 95 -8.55 13.07 5.76
N GLU A 96 -9.26 13.48 6.80
CA GLU A 96 -8.73 13.46 8.17
C GLU A 96 -8.49 12.02 8.66
N ALA A 97 -9.38 11.09 8.31
CA ALA A 97 -9.22 9.68 8.65
C ALA A 97 -7.97 9.08 7.97
N TRP A 98 -7.77 9.33 6.67
CA TRP A 98 -6.55 8.88 5.97
C TRP A 98 -5.29 9.53 6.54
N LYS A 99 -5.34 10.83 6.87
CA LYS A 99 -4.23 11.52 7.51
C LYS A 99 -3.88 10.89 8.85
N TRP A 100 -4.89 10.55 9.66
CA TRP A 100 -4.67 9.85 10.94
C TRP A 100 -4.05 8.48 10.73
N VAL A 101 -4.55 7.69 9.77
CA VAL A 101 -4.00 6.38 9.39
C VAL A 101 -2.51 6.48 9.03
N TRP A 102 -2.15 7.45 8.19
CA TRP A 102 -0.77 7.68 7.77
C TRP A 102 0.12 8.07 8.94
N VAL A 103 -0.29 9.09 9.71
CA VAL A 103 0.51 9.63 10.82
C VAL A 103 0.77 8.54 11.88
N ASN A 104 -0.20 7.65 12.09
CA ASN A 104 -0.11 6.59 13.08
C ASN A 104 0.42 5.26 12.53
N LYS A 105 0.81 5.19 11.24
CA LYS A 105 1.36 3.99 10.58
C LYS A 105 0.49 2.75 10.83
N ILE A 106 -0.81 2.90 10.61
CA ILE A 106 -1.79 1.87 10.99
C ILE A 106 -1.64 0.60 10.15
N ASP A 107 -1.30 0.74 8.88
CA ASP A 107 -0.93 -0.36 7.99
C ASP A 107 0.23 -1.20 8.56
N GLU A 108 1.31 -0.56 9.04
CA GLU A 108 2.43 -1.24 9.70
C GLU A 108 1.94 -1.97 10.98
N LYS A 109 1.16 -1.28 11.82
CA LYS A 109 0.64 -1.86 13.07
C LYS A 109 -0.25 -3.08 12.83
N ILE A 110 -1.11 -3.05 11.80
CA ILE A 110 -1.97 -4.19 11.45
C ILE A 110 -1.12 -5.33 10.88
N ASN A 111 -0.13 -5.03 10.04
CA ASN A 111 0.75 -6.03 9.46
C ASN A 111 1.60 -6.76 10.52
N ASP A 112 2.10 -6.01 11.51
CA ASP A 112 2.93 -6.55 12.59
C ASP A 112 2.11 -7.34 13.62
N ASN A 113 0.85 -6.96 13.84
CA ASN A 113 -0.05 -7.64 14.76
C ASN A 113 -1.18 -8.37 14.03
N LYS A 114 -0.95 -9.65 13.74
CA LYS A 114 -1.93 -10.52 13.06
C LYS A 114 -3.32 -10.54 13.72
N SER A 115 -3.43 -10.30 15.03
CA SER A 115 -4.74 -10.27 15.71
C SER A 115 -5.61 -9.09 15.24
N PHE A 116 -5.00 -7.99 14.78
CA PHE A 116 -5.72 -6.81 14.29
C PHE A 116 -6.48 -7.07 13.00
N SER A 117 -5.96 -7.95 12.13
CA SER A 117 -6.64 -8.36 10.91
C SER A 117 -8.01 -9.03 11.14
N GLN A 118 -8.25 -9.53 12.36
CA GLN A 118 -9.49 -10.22 12.73
C GLN A 118 -10.50 -9.31 13.45
N LEU A 119 -10.10 -8.09 13.81
CA LEU A 119 -10.98 -7.17 14.53
C LEU A 119 -12.00 -6.52 13.59
N SER A 120 -13.15 -6.14 14.15
CA SER A 120 -14.06 -5.19 13.50
C SER A 120 -13.47 -3.78 13.53
N SER A 121 -13.90 -2.89 12.64
CA SER A 121 -13.38 -1.50 12.59
C SER A 121 -13.50 -0.78 13.93
N LYS A 122 -14.61 -0.99 14.66
CA LYS A 122 -14.81 -0.44 16.01
C LYS A 122 -13.79 -0.99 17.01
N ALA A 123 -13.63 -2.31 17.07
CA ALA A 123 -12.70 -2.93 18.02
C ALA A 123 -11.24 -2.58 17.68
N LEU A 124 -10.92 -2.49 16.38
CA LEU A 124 -9.62 -2.06 15.89
C LEU A 124 -9.33 -0.62 16.32
N TRP A 125 -10.26 0.31 16.10
CA TRP A 125 -10.16 1.70 16.57
C TRP A 125 -9.93 1.80 18.08
N GLU A 126 -10.71 1.07 18.88
CA GLU A 126 -10.59 1.07 20.34
C GLU A 126 -9.23 0.54 20.83
N GLN A 127 -8.65 -0.45 20.15
CA GLN A 127 -7.33 -0.97 20.49
C GLN A 127 -6.21 -0.04 20.02
N LEU A 128 -6.32 0.54 18.83
CA LEU A 128 -5.33 1.47 18.28
C LEU A 128 -5.22 2.75 19.10
N ASN A 129 -6.32 3.27 19.64
CA ASN A 129 -6.30 4.45 20.52
C ASN A 129 -5.71 4.20 21.91
N LYS A 130 -5.59 2.93 22.31
CA LYS A 130 -4.93 2.53 23.55
C LYS A 130 -3.47 2.12 23.32
N TRP A 131 -3.05 2.09 22.05
CA TRP A 131 -1.72 1.69 21.68
C TRP A 131 -0.74 2.84 22.00
N PRO A 132 0.35 2.56 22.73
CA PRO A 132 1.32 3.57 23.16
C PRO A 132 2.07 4.24 22.00
#